data_AF-A0A1H6NU88-F1
#
_entry.id   AF-A0A1H6NU88-F1
#
_cell.length_a   1.000
_cell.length_b   1.000
_cell.length_c   1.000
_cell.angle_alpha   90.00
_cell.angle_beta   90.00
_cell.angle_gamma   90.00
#
_symmetry.space_group_name_H-M   'P 1'
#
loop_
_entity.id
_entity.type
_entity.pdbx_description
1 polymer ?
#
loop_
_entity_poly.entity_id
_entity_poly.type
_entity_poly.pdbx_seq_one_letter_code
_entity_poly.pdbx_strand_id
1 'polypeptide(L)'
;MMRIENNPGHSLIAAPAELAAPAREQRVSAAEPAEPGFEDFYQHLLARSGSGEQAILQFIGTYRGSGDGQPDYHTVNEQLKVVGQALARFKEEGLAGSDQERELRGVMTRLLGSSLFINQYMHQIFQPPDDDSWENADW
;
A
#
# COMPACT_ATOMS: atom_id res chain seq x y z
N MET A 1 -19.30 -26.38 -68.71
CA MET A 1 -19.98 -25.27 -69.39
C MET A 1 -19.88 -24.05 -68.48
N MET A 2 -19.23 -22.99 -68.97
CA MET A 2 -19.21 -21.58 -68.52
C MET A 2 -18.90 -21.19 -67.05
N ARG A 3 -17.72 -20.55 -66.91
CA ARG A 3 -17.34 -19.38 -66.09
C ARG A 3 -18.47 -18.59 -65.42
N ILE A 4 -18.24 -18.16 -64.17
CA ILE A 4 -18.44 -16.77 -63.74
C ILE A 4 -17.32 -16.41 -62.73
N GLU A 5 -16.32 -15.66 -63.19
CA GLU A 5 -15.59 -14.72 -62.34
C GLU A 5 -16.42 -13.45 -62.27
N ASN A 6 -16.61 -12.89 -61.07
CA ASN A 6 -16.94 -11.47 -60.92
C ASN A 6 -16.54 -10.99 -59.52
N ASN A 7 -15.45 -10.24 -59.46
CA ASN A 7 -15.23 -9.19 -58.48
C ASN A 7 -15.91 -7.93 -59.04
N PRO A 8 -16.59 -7.10 -58.23
CA PRO A 8 -15.96 -5.82 -57.91
C PRO A 8 -16.30 -5.32 -56.49
N GLY A 9 -15.40 -4.51 -55.94
CA GLY A 9 -15.59 -3.90 -54.62
C GLY A 9 -16.61 -2.78 -54.58
N HIS A 10 -16.86 -2.27 -53.37
CA HIS A 10 -16.90 -0.84 -53.06
C HIS A 10 -17.13 -0.65 -51.55
N SER A 11 -16.35 0.31 -51.03
CA SER A 11 -16.55 1.20 -49.88
C SER A 11 -17.74 1.01 -48.96
N LEU A 12 -17.53 1.20 -47.66
CA LEU A 12 -18.38 2.07 -46.84
C LEU A 12 -17.58 2.63 -45.64
N ILE A 13 -17.89 3.89 -45.36
CA ILE A 13 -17.26 4.87 -44.45
C ILE A 13 -17.98 4.82 -43.08
N ALA A 14 -17.36 5.41 -42.04
CA ALA A 14 -17.91 5.92 -40.76
C ALA A 14 -17.92 4.96 -39.56
N ALA A 15 -17.63 5.33 -38.31
CA ALA A 15 -16.99 6.47 -37.62
C ALA A 15 -16.75 5.99 -36.14
N PRO A 16 -16.32 6.83 -35.18
CA PRO A 16 -15.30 6.50 -34.18
C PRO A 16 -15.86 5.79 -32.93
N ALA A 17 -15.13 4.79 -32.41
CA ALA A 17 -15.39 4.27 -31.07
C ALA A 17 -14.51 5.02 -30.05
N GLU A 18 -15.22 5.68 -29.13
CA GLU A 18 -14.78 6.35 -27.91
C GLU A 18 -13.44 5.89 -27.33
N LEU A 19 -12.61 6.88 -26.98
CA LEU A 19 -11.54 6.77 -26.01
C LEU A 19 -12.11 6.32 -24.66
N ALA A 20 -12.17 5.00 -24.45
CA ALA A 20 -12.25 4.43 -23.11
C ALA A 20 -10.94 4.76 -22.37
N ALA A 21 -11.03 5.60 -21.34
CA ALA A 21 -9.92 5.90 -20.45
C ALA A 21 -9.32 4.61 -19.85
N PRO A 22 -7.99 4.48 -19.72
CA PRO A 22 -7.42 3.33 -19.05
C PRO A 22 -7.75 3.42 -17.56
N ALA A 23 -8.58 2.48 -17.09
CA ALA A 23 -8.68 2.15 -15.68
C ALA A 23 -7.27 1.86 -15.17
N ARG A 24 -6.77 2.73 -14.30
CA ARG A 24 -5.53 2.53 -13.56
C ARG A 24 -5.79 1.42 -12.56
N GLU A 25 -5.76 0.18 -13.04
CA GLU A 25 -5.68 -1.00 -12.20
C GLU A 25 -4.39 -0.87 -11.40
N GLN A 26 -4.54 -0.41 -10.16
CA GLN A 26 -3.54 -0.48 -9.13
C GLN A 26 -3.33 -1.98 -8.90
N ARG A 27 -2.44 -2.57 -9.70
CA ARG A 27 -1.94 -3.93 -9.50
C ARG A 27 -1.37 -3.94 -8.09
N VAL A 28 -2.15 -4.52 -7.17
CA VAL A 28 -1.63 -5.00 -5.91
C VAL A 28 -0.58 -6.03 -6.32
N SER A 29 0.68 -5.61 -6.27
CA SER A 29 1.82 -6.47 -6.57
C SER A 29 1.65 -7.74 -5.76
N ALA A 30 1.72 -8.88 -6.45
CA ALA A 30 1.86 -10.18 -5.83
C ALA A 30 2.93 -10.07 -4.74
N ALA A 31 2.61 -10.57 -3.55
CA ALA A 31 3.45 -10.47 -2.36
C ALA A 31 4.92 -10.74 -2.73
N GLU A 32 5.78 -9.73 -2.53
CA GLU A 32 7.22 -9.91 -2.66
C GLU A 32 7.62 -11.12 -1.80
N PRO A 33 8.56 -11.98 -2.25
CA PRO A 33 9.08 -13.04 -1.43
C PRO A 33 9.54 -12.45 -0.08
N ALA A 34 9.17 -13.13 1.00
CA ALA A 34 9.42 -12.65 2.34
C ALA A 34 10.89 -12.24 2.52
N GLU A 35 11.12 -10.94 2.79
CA GLU A 35 12.43 -10.41 3.13
C GLU A 35 13.05 -11.29 4.24
N PRO A 36 14.36 -11.61 4.18
CA PRO A 36 15.02 -12.34 5.26
C PRO A 36 14.78 -11.60 6.59
N GLY A 37 14.09 -12.28 7.51
CA GLY A 37 13.64 -11.72 8.80
C GLY A 37 12.12 -11.64 8.98
N PHE A 38 11.33 -11.61 7.90
CA PHE A 38 9.87 -11.55 8.00
C PHE A 38 9.26 -12.83 8.59
N GLU A 39 9.81 -14.01 8.28
CA GLU A 39 9.25 -15.26 8.81
C GLU A 39 9.31 -15.30 10.34
N ASP A 40 10.46 -14.94 10.91
CA ASP A 40 10.60 -14.88 12.37
C ASP A 40 9.68 -13.83 12.99
N PHE A 41 9.56 -12.66 12.35
CA PHE A 41 8.63 -11.61 12.77
C PHE A 41 7.19 -12.14 12.78
N TYR A 42 6.81 -12.83 11.71
CA TYR A 42 5.46 -13.35 11.51
C TYR A 42 5.10 -14.41 12.54
N GLN A 43 6.02 -15.33 12.86
CA GLN A 43 5.82 -16.33 13.92
C GLN A 43 5.64 -15.65 15.29
N HIS A 44 6.47 -14.65 15.61
CA HIS A 44 6.31 -13.87 16.83
C HIS A 44 5.00 -13.08 16.86
N LEU A 45 4.55 -12.55 15.71
CA LEU A 45 3.28 -11.84 15.59
C LEU A 45 2.09 -12.79 15.85
N LEU A 46 2.11 -14.01 15.31
CA LEU A 46 1.07 -15.02 15.54
C LEU A 46 0.94 -15.40 17.01
N ALA A 47 2.07 -15.49 17.73
CA ALA A 47 2.09 -15.80 19.16
C ALA A 47 1.45 -14.72 20.05
N ARG A 48 1.11 -13.55 19.50
CA ARG A 48 0.52 -12.41 20.22
C ARG A 48 -0.99 -12.30 20.06
N SER A 49 -1.65 -13.40 19.70
CA SER A 49 -3.08 -13.37 19.49
C SER A 49 -3.90 -13.01 20.72
N GLY A 50 -4.79 -12.01 20.57
CA GLY A 50 -5.63 -11.51 21.66
C GLY A 50 -4.90 -10.60 22.64
N SER A 51 -3.68 -10.14 22.32
CA SER A 51 -2.95 -9.18 23.15
C SER A 51 -3.42 -7.74 22.98
N GLY A 52 -4.26 -7.47 21.96
CA GLY A 52 -4.79 -6.16 21.65
C GLY A 52 -3.85 -5.30 20.79
N GLU A 53 -4.45 -4.32 20.12
CA GLU A 53 -3.78 -3.46 19.13
C GLU A 53 -2.54 -2.75 19.70
N GLN A 54 -2.60 -2.26 20.93
CA GLN A 54 -1.50 -1.50 21.54
C GLN A 54 -0.27 -2.37 21.80
N ALA A 55 -0.47 -3.62 22.24
CA ALA A 55 0.62 -4.56 22.48
C ALA A 55 1.28 -4.98 21.16
N ILE A 56 0.49 -5.20 20.11
CA ILE A 56 0.98 -5.50 18.77
C ILE A 56 1.76 -4.32 18.19
N LEU A 57 1.24 -3.09 18.33
CA LEU A 57 1.93 -1.88 17.88
C LEU A 57 3.28 -1.69 18.58
N GLN A 58 3.32 -1.90 19.91
CA GLN A 58 4.57 -1.84 20.68
C GLN A 58 5.55 -2.93 20.26
N PHE A 59 5.07 -4.16 20.03
CA PHE A 59 5.88 -5.26 19.52
C PHE A 59 6.54 -4.88 18.20
N ILE A 60 5.77 -4.40 17.23
CA ILE A 60 6.29 -4.01 15.91
C ILE A 60 7.38 -2.94 16.06
N GLY A 61 7.14 -1.89 16.85
CA GLY A 61 8.10 -0.80 17.04
C GLY A 61 9.35 -1.15 17.84
N THR A 62 9.38 -2.33 18.48
CA THR A 62 10.54 -2.80 19.27
C THR A 62 11.12 -4.11 18.75
N TYR A 63 10.56 -4.66 17.67
CA TYR A 63 10.97 -5.94 17.12
C TYR A 63 12.42 -5.88 16.60
N ARG A 64 13.20 -6.89 16.97
CA ARG A 64 14.58 -7.10 16.55
C ARG A 64 14.75 -8.58 16.21
N GLY A 65 14.78 -8.93 14.93
CA GLY A 65 15.02 -10.30 14.49
C GLY A 65 16.49 -10.72 14.63
N SER A 66 17.43 -9.75 14.60
CA SER A 66 18.87 -10.00 14.59
C SER A 66 19.59 -9.28 15.74
N GLY A 67 19.43 -9.75 16.98
CA GLY A 67 20.27 -9.33 18.12
C GLY A 67 20.26 -7.83 18.46
N ASP A 68 21.39 -7.32 18.96
CA ASP A 68 21.54 -5.95 19.45
C ASP A 68 21.60 -4.93 18.31
N GLY A 69 20.74 -3.91 18.36
CA GLY A 69 20.68 -2.87 17.32
C GLY A 69 19.40 -2.03 17.34
N GLN A 70 19.21 -1.23 16.29
CA GLN A 70 17.93 -0.56 16.05
C GLN A 70 16.84 -1.59 15.72
N PRO A 71 15.56 -1.28 16.03
CA PRO A 71 14.44 -2.12 15.60
C PRO A 71 14.44 -2.32 14.08
N ASP A 72 14.04 -3.51 13.62
CA ASP A 72 14.00 -3.86 12.19
C ASP A 72 12.99 -2.99 11.42
N TYR A 73 11.95 -2.49 12.11
CA TYR A 73 10.91 -1.61 11.56
C TYR A 73 10.88 -0.28 12.32
N HIS A 74 11.88 0.55 12.08
CA HIS A 74 12.13 1.76 12.88
C HIS A 74 11.33 2.99 12.40
N THR A 75 10.83 3.00 11.17
CA THR A 75 9.97 4.05 10.62
C THR A 75 8.51 3.60 10.51
N VAL A 76 7.58 4.57 10.53
CA VAL A 76 6.15 4.30 10.29
C VAL A 76 5.92 3.61 8.93
N ASN A 77 6.71 3.94 7.90
CA ASN A 77 6.57 3.33 6.58
C ASN A 77 7.02 1.86 6.56
N GLU A 78 8.10 1.51 7.25
CA GLU A 78 8.54 0.12 7.40
C GLU A 78 7.52 -0.69 8.20
N GLN A 79 6.97 -0.10 9.26
CA GLN A 79 5.91 -0.71 10.06
C GLN A 79 4.63 -0.93 9.22
N LEU A 80 4.23 0.04 8.39
CA LEU A 80 3.13 -0.14 7.44
C LEU A 80 3.41 -1.27 6.44
N LYS A 81 4.64 -1.34 5.90
CA LYS A 81 5.03 -2.39 4.94
C LYS A 81 4.91 -3.78 5.58
N VAL A 82 5.47 -3.98 6.76
CA VAL A 82 5.47 -5.30 7.43
C VAL A 82 4.06 -5.71 7.88
N VAL A 83 3.26 -4.78 8.39
CA VAL A 83 1.86 -5.05 8.76
C VAL A 83 1.03 -5.40 7.53
N GLY A 84 1.26 -4.73 6.40
CA GLY A 84 0.62 -5.06 5.13
C GLY A 84 0.98 -6.46 4.65
N GLN A 85 2.25 -6.83 4.74
CA GLN A 85 2.73 -8.16 4.39
C GLN A 85 2.11 -9.25 5.29
N ALA A 86 2.01 -9.01 6.60
CA ALA A 86 1.36 -9.93 7.54
C ALA A 86 -0.14 -10.10 7.26
N LEU A 87 -0.86 -9.01 6.96
CA LEU A 87 -2.28 -9.08 6.57
C LEU A 87 -2.49 -9.83 5.25
N ALA A 88 -1.58 -9.67 4.27
CA ALA A 88 -1.59 -10.44 3.04
C ALA A 88 -1.44 -11.94 3.34
N ARG A 89 -0.49 -12.30 4.22
CA ARG A 89 -0.29 -13.69 4.63
C ARG A 89 -1.46 -14.27 5.43
N PHE A 90 -2.12 -13.48 6.28
CA PHE A 90 -3.34 -13.91 6.96
C PHE A 90 -4.44 -14.31 5.98
N LYS A 91 -4.57 -13.58 4.87
CA LYS A 91 -5.52 -13.93 3.81
C LYS A 91 -5.16 -15.27 3.15
N GLU A 92 -3.89 -15.51 2.89
CA GLU A 92 -3.38 -16.75 2.27
C GLU A 92 -3.54 -17.97 3.19
N GLU A 93 -3.30 -17.80 4.50
CA GLU A 93 -3.39 -18.86 5.51
C GLU A 93 -4.81 -19.08 6.05
N GLY A 94 -5.82 -18.37 5.53
CA GLY A 94 -7.22 -18.54 5.94
C GLY A 94 -7.56 -17.94 7.30
N LEU A 95 -6.74 -17.00 7.78
CA LEU A 95 -6.95 -16.26 9.04
C LEU A 95 -7.83 -15.01 8.86
N ALA A 96 -8.42 -14.82 7.68
CA ALA A 96 -9.37 -13.75 7.42
C ALA A 96 -10.61 -13.88 8.32
N GLY A 97 -11.04 -12.77 8.92
CA GLY A 97 -12.13 -12.69 9.90
C GLY A 97 -11.72 -13.02 11.33
N SER A 98 -10.49 -13.49 11.57
CA SER A 98 -10.00 -13.80 12.91
C SER A 98 -9.89 -12.55 13.78
N ASP A 99 -9.91 -12.75 15.10
CA ASP A 99 -9.65 -11.67 16.06
C ASP A 99 -8.25 -11.08 15.85
N GLN A 100 -7.27 -11.92 15.50
CA GLN A 100 -5.91 -11.48 15.20
C GLN A 100 -5.83 -10.58 13.96
N GLU A 101 -6.53 -10.92 12.89
CA GLU A 101 -6.61 -10.05 11.71
C GLU A 101 -7.28 -8.71 12.06
N ARG A 102 -8.32 -8.72 12.91
CA ARG A 102 -9.00 -7.50 13.35
C ARG A 102 -8.08 -6.58 14.14
N GLU A 103 -7.34 -7.12 15.10
CA GLU A 103 -6.35 -6.36 15.87
C GLU A 103 -5.26 -5.79 14.95
N LEU A 104 -4.76 -6.59 14.01
CA LEU A 104 -3.72 -6.14 13.08
C LEU A 104 -4.23 -5.07 12.09
N ARG A 105 -5.51 -5.11 11.69
CA ARG A 105 -6.16 -4.02 10.94
C ARG A 105 -6.30 -2.74 11.75
N GLY A 106 -6.57 -2.85 13.06
CA GLY A 106 -6.55 -1.71 13.97
C GLY A 106 -5.18 -1.05 14.02
N VAL A 107 -4.12 -1.86 14.15
CA VAL A 107 -2.72 -1.41 14.07
C VAL A 107 -2.42 -0.71 12.75
N MET A 108 -2.79 -1.31 11.60
CA MET A 108 -2.64 -0.69 10.28
C MET A 108 -3.29 0.69 10.21
N THR A 109 -4.51 0.83 10.74
CA THR A 109 -5.26 2.09 10.74
C THR A 109 -4.56 3.16 11.55
N ARG A 110 -4.02 2.82 12.74
CA ARG A 110 -3.25 3.74 13.58
C ARG A 110 -1.98 4.21 12.88
N LEU A 111 -1.22 3.28 12.29
CA LEU A 111 0.01 3.59 11.56
C LEU A 111 -0.26 4.50 10.35
N LEU A 112 -1.34 4.24 9.61
CA LEU A 112 -1.74 5.10 8.50
C LEU A 112 -2.11 6.51 8.98
N GLY A 113 -2.85 6.62 10.09
CA GLY A 113 -3.15 7.89 10.73
C GLY A 113 -1.90 8.67 11.12
N SER A 114 -0.91 7.99 11.73
CA SER A 114 0.39 8.60 12.06
C SER A 114 1.14 9.08 10.81
N SER A 115 1.17 8.28 9.74
CA SER A 115 1.82 8.65 8.47
C SER A 115 1.16 9.90 7.86
N LEU A 116 -0.17 9.96 7.82
CA LEU A 116 -0.91 11.11 7.32
C LEU A 116 -0.67 12.37 8.16
N PHE A 117 -0.67 12.24 9.49
CA PHE A 117 -0.38 13.35 10.38
C PHE A 117 1.02 13.93 10.14
N ILE A 118 2.04 13.06 10.05
CA ILE A 118 3.42 13.48 9.76
C ILE A 118 3.48 14.19 8.40
N ASN A 119 2.86 13.64 7.36
CA ASN A 119 2.86 14.23 6.03
C ASN A 119 2.18 15.61 6.01
N GLN A 120 1.04 15.76 6.70
CA GLN A 120 0.34 17.04 6.81
C GLN A 120 1.18 18.08 7.55
N TYR A 121 1.81 17.68 8.65
CA TYR A 121 2.69 18.55 9.43
C TYR A 121 3.89 19.03 8.61
N MET A 122 4.54 18.13 7.87
CA MET A 122 5.65 18.49 6.98
C MET A 122 5.20 19.45 5.88
N HIS A 123 4.02 19.23 5.28
CA HIS A 123 3.47 20.12 4.27
C HIS A 123 3.21 21.54 4.82
N GLN A 124 2.73 21.67 6.07
CA GLN A 124 2.48 22.97 6.69
C GLN A 124 3.76 23.76 6.98
N ILE A 125 4.85 23.08 7.33
CA ILE A 125 6.12 23.76 7.67
C ILE A 125 6.94 24.11 6.43
N PHE A 126 6.91 23.24 5.43
CA PHE A 126 7.77 23.36 4.25
C PHE A 126 7.06 23.89 3.00
N GLN A 127 5.76 24.22 3.08
CA GLN A 127 5.12 24.99 2.00
C GLN A 127 5.71 26.40 1.97
N PRO A 128 6.37 26.82 0.88
CA PRO A 128 6.68 28.23 0.71
C PRO A 128 5.37 29.01 0.68
N PRO A 129 5.34 30.23 1.25
CA PRO A 129 4.18 31.10 1.06
C PRO A 129 4.01 31.38 -0.44
N ASP A 130 2.76 31.55 -0.89
CA ASP A 130 2.46 31.90 -2.27
C ASP A 130 3.30 33.12 -2.71
N ASP A 131 3.74 33.14 -3.97
CA ASP A 131 4.69 34.13 -4.54
C ASP A 131 4.30 35.60 -4.21
N ASP A 132 3.00 35.88 -4.05
CA ASP A 132 2.45 37.19 -3.69
C ASP A 132 2.78 37.65 -2.24
N SER A 133 3.29 36.75 -1.40
CA SER A 133 3.63 37.03 0.00
C SER A 133 5.02 37.65 0.15
N TRP A 134 5.92 37.42 -0.82
CA TRP A 134 7.26 38.02 -0.83
C TRP A 134 7.25 39.46 -1.34
N GLU A 135 6.31 39.81 -2.23
CA GLU A 135 6.19 41.17 -2.80
C GLU A 135 5.57 42.19 -1.83
N ASN A 136 4.92 41.74 -0.75
CA ASN A 136 4.29 42.60 0.27
C ASN A 136 4.98 42.50 1.65
N ALA A 137 6.18 41.93 1.71
CA ALA A 137 6.87 41.70 2.97
C ALA A 137 7.56 43.00 3.44
N ASP A 138 6.91 43.70 4.38
CA ASP A 138 7.30 45.01 4.92
C ASP A 138 8.36 44.89 6.05
N TRP A 139 9.42 44.10 5.83
CA TRP A 139 10.53 43.88 6.77
C TRP A 139 11.85 44.49 6.28
#